data_AF-A0A1F6EW82-F1
#
_entry.id   AF-A0A1F6EW82-F1
#
_cell.length_a   1.000
_cell.length_b   1.000
_cell.length_c   1.000
_cell.angle_alpha   90.00
_cell.angle_beta   90.00
_cell.angle_gamma   90.00
#
_symmetry.space_group_name_H-M   'P 1'
#
loop_
_entity.id
_entity.type
_entity.pdbx_description
1 polymer ?
#
loop_
_entity_poly.entity_id
_entity_poly.type
_entity_poly.pdbx_seq_one_letter_code
_entity_poly.pdbx_strand_id
1 'polypeptide(L)'
;MGCAEFACQWLKGHGEEFHRPDQTGIVVDYFLLESIGQGMVLWEGMNGTFDTEYGKALTAHYISLRSAVLQRYLSGKEVLLVPQTLQIPLDKLKALANLKRRVLIVEARAESP
;
A
#
# COMPACT_ATOMS: atom_id res chain seq x y z
N MET A 1 2.84 17.09 9.31
CA MET A 1 2.52 16.84 7.89
C MET A 1 1.18 16.13 7.88
N GLY A 2 0.11 16.88 7.58
CA GLY A 2 -1.27 16.40 7.69
C GLY A 2 -1.76 15.82 6.37
N CYS A 3 -2.90 15.11 6.43
CA CYS A 3 -3.55 14.46 5.27
C CYS A 3 -3.78 15.37 4.04
N ALA A 4 -3.68 16.69 4.16
CA ALA A 4 -3.86 17.65 3.07
C ALA A 4 -2.83 17.52 1.93
N GLU A 5 -1.65 16.97 2.19
CA GLU A 5 -0.61 16.72 1.16
C GLU A 5 -0.78 15.38 0.43
N PHE A 6 -1.66 14.51 0.93
CA PHE A 6 -1.94 13.20 0.39
C PHE A 6 -3.31 13.21 -0.27
N ALA A 7 -3.55 12.43 -1.32
CA ALA A 7 -4.89 12.26 -1.90
C ALA A 7 -5.76 11.34 -1.00
N CYS A 8 -5.67 11.56 0.32
CA CYS A 8 -6.23 10.81 1.41
C CYS A 8 -7.69 10.47 1.15
N GLN A 9 -7.97 9.18 1.04
CA GLN A 9 -9.32 8.68 0.79
C GLN A 9 -10.30 9.13 1.88
N TRP A 10 -9.85 9.20 3.13
CA TRP A 10 -10.66 9.67 4.24
C TRP A 10 -11.11 11.12 4.08
N LEU A 11 -10.24 12.03 3.64
CA LEU A 11 -10.62 13.43 3.36
C LEU A 11 -11.59 13.56 2.18
N LYS A 12 -11.65 12.56 1.30
CA LYS A 12 -12.60 12.49 0.18
C LYS A 12 -13.93 11.85 0.58
N GLY A 13 -14.13 11.53 1.86
CA GLY A 13 -15.33 10.88 2.37
C GLY A 13 -15.34 9.36 2.19
N HIS A 14 -14.19 8.73 1.93
CA HIS A 14 -14.06 7.28 1.81
C HIS A 14 -13.42 6.68 3.06
N GLY A 15 -14.10 5.72 3.68
CA GLY A 15 -13.64 5.02 4.88
C GLY A 15 -14.56 5.24 6.09
N GLU A 16 -14.40 4.40 7.10
CA GLU A 16 -15.17 4.47 8.34
C GLU A 16 -14.42 5.32 9.38
N GLU A 17 -15.11 5.78 10.42
CA GLU A 17 -14.52 6.67 11.44
C GLU A 17 -13.30 6.02 12.12
N PHE A 18 -13.29 4.71 12.30
CA PHE A 18 -12.15 3.98 12.87
C PHE A 18 -10.97 3.79 11.89
N HIS A 19 -11.15 4.13 10.61
CA HIS A 19 -10.06 4.15 9.61
C HIS A 19 -9.34 5.50 9.56
N ARG A 20 -9.68 6.41 10.46
CA ARG A 20 -9.09 7.74 10.53
C ARG A 20 -7.57 7.70 10.63
N PRO A 21 -6.83 8.43 9.78
CA PRO A 21 -5.37 8.38 9.80
C PRO A 21 -4.73 8.87 11.10
N ASP A 22 -5.37 9.80 11.81
CA ASP A 22 -4.91 10.27 13.12
C ASP A 22 -5.09 9.22 14.25
N GLN A 23 -5.99 8.26 14.05
CA GLN A 23 -6.20 7.15 14.99
C GLN A 23 -5.35 5.93 14.63
N THR A 24 -5.31 5.61 13.34
CA THR A 24 -4.70 4.37 12.85
C THR A 24 -3.23 4.52 12.53
N GLY A 25 -2.75 5.75 12.29
CA GLY A 25 -1.39 6.00 11.83
C GLY A 25 -1.14 5.61 10.37
N ILE A 26 -2.17 5.29 9.58
CA ILE A 26 -2.04 4.94 8.16
C ILE A 26 -2.90 5.87 7.31
N VAL A 27 -2.28 6.52 6.31
CA VAL A 27 -3.01 7.24 5.27
C VAL A 27 -3.17 6.33 4.06
N VAL A 28 -4.40 6.13 3.63
CA VAL A 28 -4.73 5.34 2.43
C VAL A 28 -4.91 6.28 1.22
N ASP A 29 -4.29 5.92 0.11
CA ASP A 29 -4.40 6.59 -1.18
C ASP A 29 -4.39 5.57 -2.34
N TYR A 30 -4.56 6.04 -3.57
CA TYR A 30 -4.38 5.22 -4.78
C TYR A 30 -3.13 5.62 -5.54
N PHE A 31 -2.57 4.66 -6.28
CA PHE A 31 -1.60 4.94 -7.33
C PHE A 31 -2.04 4.31 -8.64
N LEU A 32 -1.50 4.81 -9.75
CA LEU A 32 -1.63 4.19 -11.06
C LEU A 32 -0.22 3.92 -11.60
N LEU A 33 0.08 2.65 -11.87
CA LEU A 33 1.30 2.25 -12.57
C LEU A 33 0.89 1.55 -13.86
N GLU A 34 1.49 1.95 -14.98
CA GLU A 34 1.19 1.38 -16.31
C GLU A 34 1.32 -0.15 -16.34
N SER A 35 2.25 -0.69 -15.54
CA SER A 35 2.57 -2.12 -15.46
C SER A 35 1.64 -2.96 -14.57
N ILE A 36 0.96 -2.33 -13.63
CA ILE A 36 0.18 -2.99 -12.56
C ILE A 36 -1.29 -2.57 -12.62
N GLY A 37 -1.60 -1.46 -13.30
CA GLY A 37 -2.86 -0.77 -13.20
C GLY A 37 -2.95 0.06 -11.94
N GLN A 38 -4.18 0.24 -11.46
CA GLN A 38 -4.46 0.97 -10.23
C GLN A 38 -4.18 0.08 -9.02
N GLY A 39 -3.56 0.65 -7.98
CA GLY A 39 -3.33 -0.02 -6.70
C GLY A 39 -3.52 0.94 -5.53
N MET A 40 -3.27 0.43 -4.33
CA MET A 40 -3.40 1.17 -3.08
C MET A 40 -2.02 1.62 -2.60
N VAL A 41 -1.87 2.89 -2.21
CA VAL A 41 -0.72 3.34 -1.41
C VAL A 41 -1.15 3.41 0.05
N LEU A 42 -0.36 2.79 0.92
CA LEU A 42 -0.47 2.97 2.36
C LEU A 42 0.74 3.77 2.80
N TRP A 43 0.50 4.93 3.42
CA TRP A 43 1.54 5.77 4.00
C TRP A 43 1.57 5.59 5.49
N GLU A 44 2.75 5.37 6.02
CA GLU A 44 3.00 5.39 7.44
C GLU A 44 2.94 6.84 7.96
N GLY A 45 1.94 7.12 8.80
CA GLY A 45 1.78 8.38 9.52
C GLY A 45 2.45 8.35 10.90
N MET A 46 2.69 7.17 11.46
CA MET A 46 3.42 6.96 12.73
C MET A 46 4.41 5.81 12.59
N ASN A 47 5.61 5.92 13.18
CA ASN A 47 6.66 4.92 12.98
C ASN A 47 6.23 3.54 13.53
N GLY A 48 6.34 2.48 12.72
CA GLY A 48 5.99 1.11 13.07
C GLY A 48 4.52 0.75 12.85
N THR A 49 3.73 1.60 12.19
CA THR A 49 2.28 1.35 12.08
C THR A 49 1.96 0.12 11.24
N PHE A 50 2.80 -0.21 10.25
CA PHE A 50 2.61 -1.43 9.45
C PHE A 50 2.86 -2.73 10.22
N ASP A 51 3.55 -2.68 11.37
CA ASP A 51 3.82 -3.86 12.20
C ASP A 51 2.69 -4.15 13.21
N THR A 52 1.76 -3.20 13.38
CA THR A 52 0.56 -3.36 14.21
C THR A 52 -0.43 -4.36 13.60
N GLU A 53 -1.33 -4.92 14.41
CA GLU A 53 -2.40 -5.80 13.92
C GLU A 53 -3.26 -5.10 12.87
N TYR A 54 -3.61 -3.83 13.09
CA TYR A 54 -4.38 -3.03 12.13
C TYR A 54 -3.62 -2.86 10.80
N GLY A 55 -2.34 -2.49 10.84
CA GLY A 55 -1.55 -2.30 9.61
C GLY A 55 -1.38 -3.59 8.80
N LYS A 56 -1.17 -4.72 9.48
CA LYS A 56 -1.13 -6.06 8.86
C LYS A 56 -2.48 -6.43 8.26
N ALA A 57 -3.58 -6.26 9.01
CA ALA A 57 -4.92 -6.57 8.56
C ALA A 57 -5.34 -5.72 7.35
N LEU A 58 -5.05 -4.41 7.38
CA LEU A 58 -5.36 -3.49 6.27
C LEU A 58 -4.58 -3.86 5.00
N THR A 59 -3.31 -4.23 5.15
CA THR A 59 -2.49 -4.71 4.03
C THR A 59 -3.05 -6.00 3.45
N ALA A 60 -3.34 -6.99 4.31
CA ALA A 60 -3.93 -8.26 3.90
C ALA A 60 -5.30 -8.07 3.23
N HIS A 61 -6.13 -7.15 3.73
CA HIS A 61 -7.42 -6.81 3.14
C HIS A 61 -7.27 -6.38 1.69
N TYR A 62 -6.43 -5.39 1.38
CA TYR A 62 -6.27 -4.93 0.00
C TYR A 62 -5.63 -5.99 -0.92
N ILE A 63 -4.70 -6.80 -0.40
CA ILE A 63 -4.14 -7.92 -1.14
C ILE A 63 -5.24 -8.96 -1.47
N SER A 64 -6.14 -9.26 -0.53
CA SER A 64 -7.25 -10.19 -0.75
C SER A 64 -8.26 -9.68 -1.78
N LEU A 65 -8.40 -8.35 -1.91
CA LEU A 65 -9.16 -7.69 -2.97
C LEU A 65 -8.45 -7.67 -4.33
N ARG A 66 -7.30 -8.37 -4.45
CA ARG A 66 -6.47 -8.43 -5.65
C ARG A 66 -5.89 -7.07 -6.08
N SER A 67 -5.79 -6.12 -5.15
CA SER A 67 -5.12 -4.84 -5.39
C SER A 67 -3.64 -4.93 -5.02
N ALA A 68 -2.76 -4.37 -5.86
CA ALA A 68 -1.38 -4.15 -5.45
C ALA A 68 -1.31 -3.10 -4.34
N VAL A 69 -0.39 -3.27 -3.39
CA VAL A 69 -0.24 -2.41 -2.21
C VAL A 69 1.18 -1.87 -2.15
N LEU A 70 1.33 -0.54 -2.24
CA LEU A 70 2.59 0.15 -2.01
C LEU A 70 2.62 0.70 -0.58
N GLN A 71 3.43 0.11 0.28
CA GLN A 71 3.69 0.62 1.62
C GLN A 71 4.84 1.64 1.56
N ARG A 72 4.62 2.83 2.12
CA ARG A 72 5.63 3.89 2.25
C ARG A 72 5.86 4.19 3.72
N TYR A 73 7.03 3.82 4.21
CA TYR A 73 7.44 3.99 5.60
C TYR A 73 7.99 5.41 5.81
N LEU A 74 7.86 5.94 7.03
CA LEU A 74 8.46 7.21 7.43
C LEU A 74 9.99 7.20 7.32
N SER A 75 10.61 6.02 7.44
CA SER A 75 12.05 5.82 7.21
C SER A 75 12.50 6.06 5.77
N GLY A 76 11.56 6.26 4.83
CA GLY A 76 11.84 6.35 3.39
C GLY A 76 11.96 4.98 2.71
N LYS A 77 11.81 3.88 3.44
CA LYS A 77 11.65 2.53 2.87
C LYS A 77 10.32 2.46 2.10
N GLU A 78 10.33 1.78 0.97
CA GLU A 78 9.12 1.47 0.21
C GLU A 78 9.05 -0.04 -0.03
N VAL A 79 7.85 -0.60 0.02
CA VAL A 79 7.60 -2.03 -0.26
C VAL A 79 6.39 -2.14 -1.17
N LEU A 80 6.54 -2.84 -2.29
CA LEU A 80 5.43 -3.11 -3.21
C LEU A 80 5.01 -4.57 -3.07
N LEU A 81 3.81 -4.77 -2.57
CA LEU A 81 3.19 -6.07 -2.41
C LEU A 81 2.25 -6.29 -3.58
N VAL A 82 2.46 -7.38 -4.32
CA VAL A 82 1.65 -7.72 -5.48
C VAL A 82 0.93 -9.04 -5.18
N PRO A 83 -0.40 -9.11 -5.29
CA PRO A 83 -1.13 -10.36 -5.11
C PRO A 83 -0.74 -11.36 -6.20
N GLN A 84 -0.55 -12.63 -5.83
CA GLN A 84 -0.12 -13.70 -6.77
C GLN A 84 -1.05 -13.86 -7.99
N THR A 85 -2.31 -13.44 -7.88
CA THR A 85 -3.28 -13.48 -8.97
C THR A 85 -3.05 -12.41 -10.04
N LEU A 86 -2.27 -11.37 -9.74
CA LEU A 86 -2.00 -10.29 -10.69
C LEU A 86 -0.85 -10.68 -11.61
N GLN A 87 -1.15 -10.76 -12.91
CA GLN A 87 -0.13 -11.02 -13.92
C GLN A 87 0.56 -9.72 -14.31
N ILE A 88 1.85 -9.63 -14.03
CA ILE A 88 2.69 -8.49 -14.45
C ILE A 88 3.59 -8.97 -15.59
N PRO A 89 3.58 -8.30 -16.76
CA PRO A 89 4.53 -8.60 -17.84
C PRO A 89 5.99 -8.51 -17.37
N LEU A 90 6.82 -9.49 -17.76
CA LEU A 90 8.20 -9.62 -17.26
C LEU A 90 9.09 -8.41 -17.60
N ASP A 91 8.88 -7.80 -18.77
CA ASP A 91 9.55 -6.57 -19.19
C ASP A 91 9.22 -5.39 -18.26
N LYS A 92 7.95 -5.30 -17.84
CA LYS A 92 7.47 -4.29 -16.91
C LYS A 92 7.94 -4.55 -15.47
N LEU A 93 8.10 -5.81 -15.06
CA LEU A 93 8.67 -6.18 -13.76
C LEU A 93 10.12 -5.67 -13.61
N LYS A 94 10.94 -5.79 -14.67
CA LYS A 94 12.31 -5.27 -14.69
C LYS A 94 12.35 -3.75 -14.60
N ALA A 95 11.40 -3.05 -15.22
CA ALA A 95 11.29 -1.60 -15.11
C ALA A 95 10.97 -1.16 -13.67
N LEU A 96 10.16 -1.92 -12.93
CA LEU A 96 9.89 -1.65 -11.51
C LEU A 96 11.13 -1.86 -10.63
N ALA A 97 11.92 -2.90 -10.90
CA ALA A 97 13.16 -3.16 -10.17
C ALA A 97 14.26 -2.10 -10.43
N ASN A 98 14.20 -1.42 -11.59
CA ASN A 98 15.14 -0.38 -11.99
C ASN A 98 14.73 1.04 -11.55
N LEU A 99 13.55 1.22 -10.95
CA LEU A 99 13.24 2.47 -10.28
C LEU A 99 14.29 2.66 -9.17
N LYS A 100 14.92 3.84 -9.08
CA LYS A 100 15.92 4.19 -8.03
C LYS A 100 15.37 4.06 -6.58
N ARG A 101 14.15 3.59 -6.40
CA ARG A 101 13.47 3.31 -5.15
C ARG A 101 13.64 1.82 -4.87
N ARG A 102 14.04 1.45 -3.65
CA ARG A 102 14.27 0.04 -3.27
C ARG A 102 12.92 -0.69 -3.22
N VAL A 103 12.43 -1.14 -4.37
CA VAL A 103 11.18 -1.90 -4.45
C VAL A 103 11.49 -3.36 -4.13
N LEU A 104 11.14 -3.80 -2.92
CA LEU A 104 11.06 -5.22 -2.60
C LEU A 104 9.70 -5.73 -3.09
N ILE A 105 9.72 -6.62 -4.09
CA ILE A 105 8.52 -7.33 -4.53
C ILE A 105 8.39 -8.57 -3.66
N VAL A 106 7.38 -8.60 -2.80
CA VAL A 106 7.03 -9.79 -2.02
C VAL A 106 5.72 -10.33 -2.58
N GLU A 107 5.74 -11.59 -3.00
CA GLU A 107 4.51 -12.31 -3.30
C GLU A 107 3.74 -12.54 -2.00
N ALA A 108 2.60 -11.87 -1.85
CA ALA A 108 1.74 -12.05 -0.69
C ALA A 108 0.63 -13.07 -1.02
N ARG A 109 0.49 -14.09 -0.17
CA ARG A 109 -0.70 -14.92 -0.09
C ARG A 109 -1.60 -14.37 1.01
N ALA A 110 -2.90 -14.29 0.77
CA ALA A 110 -3.85 -14.10 1.85
C ALA A 110 -3.90 -15.41 2.66
N GLU A 111 -3.42 -15.40 3.90
CA GLU A 111 -3.69 -16.50 4.82
C GLU A 111 -5.20 -16.48 5.12
N SER A 112 -5.88 -17.59 4.82
CA SER A 112 -7.29 -17.77 5.17
C SER A 112 -7.39 -18.09 6.67
N PRO A 113 -8.40 -17.56 7.38
CA PRO A 113 -8.61 -17.81 8.80
C PRO A 113 -8.85 -19.29 9.13
#